data_AF-A0A672QGG1-F1
#
_entry.id   AF-A0A672QGG1-F1
#
_cell.length_a   1.000
_cell.length_b   1.000
_cell.length_c   1.000
_cell.angle_alpha   90.00
_cell.angle_beta   90.00
_cell.angle_gamma   90.00
#
_symmetry.space_group_name_H-M   'P 1'
#
loop_
_entity.id
_entity.type
_entity.pdbx_description
1 polymer ?
#
loop_
_entity_poly.entity_id
_entity_poly.type
_entity_poly.pdbx_seq_one_letter_code
_entity_poly.pdbx_strand_id
1 'polypeptide(L)'
;MADRRSVGPVAGSSSQISSDVPLRVEFPTPKTDLQHSFHVLYLGMTSVLRPIGMDMINGAIDSLMSAAGKEDWTPVLLNVADATITVIKEKEEEEEVIVECRVRFLSFMGVGRDVHTFAFIMDTGNQHFQCHVFWCEPNAGSVSEAVQSACVLRYQKCLGKSDSLTPPPTDSVTRRVTSSVKRGVQSIIDTLKKKPAPEVPHQ
;
A
#
# COMPACT_ATOMS: atom_id res chain seq x y z
N MET A 1 70.97 61.20 3.74
CA MET A 1 70.98 61.23 5.23
C MET A 1 69.54 61.13 5.70
N ALA A 2 69.25 60.09 6.52
CA ALA A 2 68.10 59.92 7.44
C ALA A 2 66.67 59.99 6.86
N ASP A 3 65.65 59.25 7.29
CA ASP A 3 65.48 58.02 8.06
C ASP A 3 63.97 57.68 7.96
N ARG A 4 63.65 56.38 8.00
CA ARG A 4 62.47 55.73 8.65
C ARG A 4 61.01 55.99 8.23
N ARG A 5 60.42 54.87 7.75
CA ARG A 5 59.16 54.16 8.15
C ARG A 5 57.85 54.96 8.13
N SER A 6 56.74 54.48 7.56
CA SER A 6 56.13 53.17 7.85
C SER A 6 55.01 52.82 6.85
N VAL A 7 55.03 51.55 6.42
CA VAL A 7 53.93 50.62 6.08
C VAL A 7 52.79 51.09 5.16
N GLY A 8 52.79 50.53 3.94
CA GLY A 8 51.76 50.69 2.91
C GLY A 8 50.58 49.71 3.01
N PRO A 9 49.58 49.83 2.13
CA PRO A 9 48.42 48.96 2.07
C PRO A 9 48.70 47.74 1.18
N VAL A 10 48.24 46.55 1.57
CA VAL A 10 48.22 45.36 0.69
C VAL A 10 46.82 44.77 0.66
N ALA A 11 46.45 44.41 -0.57
CA ALA A 11 45.18 43.96 -1.09
C ALA A 11 44.61 42.68 -0.45
N GLY A 12 43.29 42.55 -0.59
CA GLY A 12 42.65 41.34 -1.11
C GLY A 12 42.51 40.18 -0.14
N SER A 13 41.29 39.95 0.34
CA SER A 13 40.81 38.59 0.57
C SER A 13 39.28 38.56 0.47
N SER A 14 38.79 37.96 -0.61
CA SER A 14 37.42 37.50 -0.75
C SER A 14 37.26 36.21 0.03
N SER A 15 36.29 36.15 0.94
CA SER A 15 35.49 34.98 1.29
C SER A 15 34.63 35.32 2.51
N GLN A 16 33.31 35.29 2.38
CA GLN A 16 32.48 34.41 3.20
C GLN A 16 31.03 34.38 2.70
N ILE A 17 30.66 33.16 2.33
CA ILE A 17 29.35 32.58 2.06
C ILE A 17 28.26 33.10 3.00
N SER A 18 27.15 33.57 2.42
CA SER A 18 25.84 33.55 3.06
C SER A 18 24.82 33.14 2.00
N SER A 19 24.55 31.84 1.93
CA SER A 19 23.49 31.25 1.12
C SER A 19 22.16 31.50 1.80
N ASP A 20 21.34 32.39 1.25
CA ASP A 20 19.92 32.48 1.65
C ASP A 20 19.08 31.98 0.47
N VAL A 21 18.95 30.65 0.40
CA VAL A 21 18.03 29.96 -0.52
C VAL A 21 16.80 29.59 0.32
N PRO A 22 15.59 30.06 -0.01
CA PRO A 22 14.39 29.58 0.66
C PRO A 22 14.10 28.15 0.19
N LEU A 23 14.78 27.16 0.80
CA LEU A 23 14.52 25.74 0.58
C LEU A 23 13.39 25.28 1.50
N ARG A 24 12.17 25.73 1.20
CA ARG A 24 10.94 24.96 1.47
C ARG A 24 10.05 25.02 0.25
N VAL A 25 10.59 24.51 -0.86
CA VAL A 25 9.74 24.03 -1.95
C VAL A 25 9.28 22.66 -1.47
N GLU A 26 8.07 22.60 -0.94
CA GLU A 26 7.39 21.34 -0.68
C GLU A 26 7.21 20.65 -2.03
N PHE A 27 8.12 19.72 -2.34
CA PHE A 27 8.05 18.93 -3.55
C PHE A 27 6.77 18.12 -3.46
N PRO A 28 5.80 18.31 -4.38
CA PRO A 28 4.59 17.51 -4.40
C PRO A 28 5.02 16.06 -4.50
N THR A 29 4.77 15.28 -3.46
CA THR A 29 5.05 13.85 -3.51
C THR A 29 4.20 13.30 -4.65
N PRO A 30 4.79 12.62 -5.65
CA PRO A 30 4.01 12.05 -6.74
C PRO A 30 2.93 11.15 -6.14
N LYS A 31 1.65 11.52 -6.29
CA LYS A 31 0.52 10.65 -5.92
C LYS A 31 0.42 9.54 -6.94
N THR A 32 1.32 8.56 -6.82
CA THR A 32 1.27 7.30 -7.57
C THR A 32 0.44 6.24 -6.85
N ASP A 33 -0.13 6.57 -5.68
CA ASP A 33 -0.88 5.61 -4.89
C ASP A 33 -2.24 5.34 -5.53
N LEU A 34 -2.56 4.05 -5.71
CA LEU A 34 -3.87 3.57 -6.14
C LEU A 34 -4.87 3.86 -5.02
N GLN A 35 -5.35 5.10 -4.95
CA GLN A 35 -6.34 5.55 -3.99
C GLN A 35 -7.73 5.47 -4.63
N HIS A 36 -8.64 4.77 -3.95
CA HIS A 36 -10.05 4.76 -4.30
C HIS A 36 -10.82 5.68 -3.36
N SER A 37 -11.66 6.54 -3.92
CA SER A 37 -12.45 7.52 -3.17
C SER A 37 -13.94 7.28 -3.39
N PHE A 38 -14.71 7.25 -2.32
CA PHE A 38 -16.14 6.96 -2.35
C PHE A 38 -16.93 8.02 -1.58
N HIS A 39 -17.91 8.63 -2.23
CA HIS A 39 -18.89 9.45 -1.54
C HIS A 39 -19.89 8.54 -0.82
N VAL A 40 -19.94 8.63 0.51
CA VAL A 40 -20.80 7.82 1.37
C VAL A 40 -21.36 8.69 2.49
N LEU A 41 -22.38 8.20 3.20
CA LEU A 41 -22.83 8.84 4.43
C LEU A 41 -22.22 8.12 5.63
N TYR A 42 -21.59 8.85 6.52
CA TYR A 42 -21.05 8.34 7.77
C TYR A 42 -22.10 8.41 8.87
N LEU A 43 -22.45 7.24 9.42
CA LEU A 43 -23.42 7.10 10.50
C LEU A 43 -22.77 7.38 11.86
N GLY A 44 -21.47 7.14 11.97
CA GLY A 44 -20.71 7.32 13.20
C GLY A 44 -19.89 6.09 13.58
N MET A 45 -19.48 6.08 14.85
CA MET A 45 -18.76 4.98 15.46
C MET A 45 -19.44 4.48 16.73
N THR A 46 -19.20 3.22 17.06
CA THR A 46 -19.51 2.68 18.38
C THR A 46 -18.41 1.73 18.85
N SER A 47 -18.27 1.59 20.16
CA SER A 47 -17.32 0.64 20.74
C SER A 47 -17.88 -0.77 20.67
N VAL A 48 -17.05 -1.75 20.31
CA VAL A 48 -17.44 -3.17 20.24
C VAL A 48 -16.56 -4.02 21.15
N LEU A 49 -17.13 -5.11 21.65
CA LEU A 49 -16.47 -5.96 22.65
C LEU A 49 -15.47 -6.95 22.05
N ARG A 50 -15.59 -7.25 20.75
CA ARG A 50 -14.75 -8.21 20.04
C ARG A 50 -14.21 -7.59 18.75
N PRO A 51 -12.99 -7.98 18.33
CA PRO A 51 -12.41 -7.49 17.08
C PRO A 51 -13.11 -8.04 15.84
N ILE A 52 -13.83 -9.15 15.95
CA ILE A 52 -14.42 -9.88 14.83
C ILE A 52 -15.85 -10.31 15.15
N GLY A 53 -16.63 -10.52 14.08
CA GLY A 53 -17.96 -11.11 14.15
C GLY A 53 -19.01 -10.26 13.44
N MET A 54 -19.85 -10.92 12.63
CA MET A 54 -20.97 -10.25 11.97
C MET A 54 -22.03 -9.77 12.97
N ASP A 55 -22.13 -10.41 14.13
CA ASP A 55 -22.95 -9.93 15.24
C ASP A 55 -22.43 -8.60 15.82
N MET A 56 -21.11 -8.39 15.86
CA MET A 56 -20.53 -7.09 16.25
C MET A 56 -20.85 -6.00 15.22
N ILE A 57 -20.65 -6.29 13.93
CA ILE A 57 -20.97 -5.37 12.82
C ILE A 57 -22.44 -5.00 12.83
N ASN A 58 -23.34 -5.99 12.83
CA ASN A 58 -24.77 -5.73 12.77
C ASN A 58 -25.30 -5.07 14.04
N GLY A 59 -24.78 -5.43 15.23
CA GLY A 59 -25.13 -4.74 16.47
C GLY A 59 -24.73 -3.27 16.45
N ALA A 60 -23.57 -2.94 15.88
CA ALA A 60 -23.13 -1.55 15.71
C ALA A 60 -24.02 -0.77 14.73
N ILE A 61 -24.37 -1.38 13.60
CA ILE A 61 -25.29 -0.80 12.61
C ILE A 61 -26.65 -0.53 13.25
N ASP A 62 -27.26 -1.55 13.89
CA ASP A 62 -28.59 -1.44 14.51
C ASP A 62 -28.60 -0.33 15.58
N SER A 63 -27.52 -0.22 16.37
CA SER A 63 -27.37 0.83 17.40
C SER A 63 -27.30 2.24 16.80
N LEU A 64 -26.53 2.45 15.73
CA LEU A 64 -26.34 3.78 15.14
C LEU A 64 -27.57 4.21 14.32
N MET A 65 -28.19 3.28 13.59
CA MET A 65 -29.45 3.51 12.88
C MET A 65 -30.60 3.89 13.83
N SER A 66 -30.59 3.36 15.05
CA SER A 66 -31.60 3.70 16.07
C SER A 66 -31.32 5.03 16.77
N ALA A 67 -30.07 5.50 16.75
CA ALA A 67 -29.64 6.70 17.46
C ALA A 67 -29.85 7.99 16.66
N ALA A 68 -29.82 7.93 15.33
CA ALA A 68 -29.88 9.10 14.46
C ALA A 68 -30.67 8.81 13.17
N GLY A 69 -31.42 9.81 12.69
CA GLY A 69 -32.14 9.75 11.42
C GLY A 69 -31.19 9.83 10.23
N LYS A 70 -31.68 9.50 9.03
CA LYS A 70 -30.87 9.55 7.79
C LYS A 70 -30.40 10.98 7.47
N GLU A 71 -31.18 11.97 7.89
CA GLU A 71 -30.90 13.40 7.81
C GLU A 71 -29.69 13.85 8.65
N ASP A 72 -29.34 13.09 9.69
CA ASP A 72 -28.24 13.40 10.60
C ASP A 72 -26.91 12.77 10.14
N TRP A 73 -26.95 11.84 9.18
CA TRP A 73 -25.74 11.17 8.71
C TRP A 73 -24.88 12.13 7.91
N THR A 74 -23.58 12.13 8.20
CA THR A 74 -22.66 13.12 7.65
C THR A 74 -22.15 12.68 6.27
N PRO A 75 -22.29 13.49 5.22
CA PRO A 75 -21.63 13.22 3.94
C PRO A 75 -20.11 13.24 4.09
N VAL A 76 -19.45 12.20 3.61
CA VAL A 76 -18.00 12.04 3.72
C VAL A 76 -17.42 11.44 2.44
N LEU A 77 -16.15 11.74 2.22
CA LEU A 77 -15.30 11.03 1.28
C LEU A 77 -14.55 9.92 2.04
N LEU A 78 -14.86 8.65 1.72
CA LEU A 78 -14.14 7.49 2.20
C LEU A 78 -13.01 7.17 1.22
N ASN A 79 -11.78 7.42 1.64
CA ASN A 79 -10.58 7.21 0.86
C ASN A 79 -9.87 5.94 1.30
N VAL A 80 -9.68 5.00 0.37
CA VAL A 80 -8.97 3.73 0.59
C VAL A 80 -7.67 3.76 -0.19
N ALA A 81 -6.55 3.84 0.54
CA ALA A 81 -5.19 3.75 -0.01
C ALA A 81 -4.50 2.47 0.49
N ASP A 82 -3.31 2.19 -0.05
CA ASP A 82 -2.53 0.95 0.19
C ASP A 82 -2.37 0.52 1.66
N ALA A 83 -2.25 1.48 2.58
CA ALA A 83 -2.01 1.20 4.00
C ALA A 83 -2.94 1.95 4.95
N THR A 84 -3.81 2.82 4.42
CA THR A 84 -4.63 3.75 5.19
C THR A 84 -5.99 3.92 4.55
N ILE A 85 -7.01 3.92 5.39
CA ILE A 85 -8.39 4.29 5.08
C ILE A 85 -8.66 5.58 5.83
N THR A 86 -9.07 6.64 5.12
CA THR A 86 -9.41 7.92 5.73
C THR A 86 -10.85 8.28 5.45
N VAL A 87 -11.51 8.87 6.43
CA VAL A 87 -12.85 9.42 6.31
C VAL A 87 -12.73 10.93 6.42
N ILE A 88 -13.10 11.62 5.35
CA ILE A 88 -12.96 13.07 5.23
C ILE A 88 -14.35 13.66 5.19
N LYS A 89 -14.66 14.54 6.14
CA LYS A 89 -15.90 15.31 6.13
C LYS A 89 -15.80 16.39 5.06
N GLU A 90 -16.76 16.37 4.14
CA GLU A 90 -16.88 17.38 3.09
C GLU A 90 -17.48 18.66 3.70
N LYS A 91 -16.70 19.74 3.73
CA LYS A 91 -17.18 21.10 4.08
C LYS A 91 -16.77 22.07 2.97
N GLU A 92 -17.48 23.19 2.88
CA GLU A 92 -17.27 24.20 1.83
C GLU A 92 -15.90 24.87 1.89
N GLU A 93 -15.31 25.03 3.08
CA GLU A 93 -14.09 25.81 3.28
C GLU A 93 -12.83 24.93 3.42
N GLU A 94 -12.90 23.80 4.14
CA GLU A 94 -11.74 22.91 4.37
C GLU A 94 -12.17 21.44 4.56
N GLU A 95 -11.39 20.51 3.99
CA GLU A 95 -11.51 19.07 4.21
C GLU A 95 -11.03 18.70 5.63
N GLU A 96 -11.90 18.07 6.43
CA GLU A 96 -11.58 17.63 7.79
C GLU A 96 -11.46 16.10 7.84
N VAL A 97 -10.28 15.56 8.14
CA VAL A 97 -10.10 14.12 8.37
C VAL A 97 -10.68 13.76 9.74
N ILE A 98 -11.83 13.08 9.74
CA ILE A 98 -12.54 12.69 10.98
C ILE A 98 -12.18 11.29 11.46
N VAL A 99 -11.67 10.43 10.57
CA VAL A 99 -11.17 9.09 10.91
C VAL A 99 -9.95 8.78 10.06
N GLU A 100 -8.89 8.28 10.69
CA GLU A 100 -7.75 7.65 10.02
C GLU A 100 -7.58 6.22 10.56
N CYS A 101 -7.83 5.23 9.72
CA CYS A 101 -7.65 3.83 10.03
C CYS A 101 -6.47 3.27 9.23
N ARG A 102 -5.40 2.84 9.90
CA ARG A 102 -4.34 2.07 9.21
C ARG A 102 -4.85 0.66 8.95
N VAL A 103 -4.70 0.17 7.73
CA VAL A 103 -5.16 -1.17 7.30
C VAL A 103 -4.64 -2.28 8.22
N ARG A 104 -3.44 -2.14 8.79
CA ARG A 104 -2.85 -3.09 9.76
C ARG A 104 -3.62 -3.23 11.08
N PHE A 105 -4.48 -2.26 11.40
CA PHE A 105 -5.32 -2.24 12.60
C PHE A 105 -6.79 -2.53 12.28
N LEU A 106 -7.14 -2.68 11.00
CA LEU A 106 -8.45 -3.18 10.60
C LEU A 106 -8.50 -4.66 10.95
N SER A 107 -9.35 -4.99 11.92
CA SER A 107 -9.48 -6.33 12.48
C SER A 107 -10.60 -7.13 11.83
N PHE A 108 -11.66 -6.44 11.38
CA PHE A 108 -12.78 -7.04 10.68
C PHE A 108 -13.51 -6.00 9.82
N MET A 109 -14.22 -6.46 8.79
CA MET A 109 -15.05 -5.63 7.93
C MET A 109 -16.21 -6.46 7.41
N GLY A 110 -17.31 -5.81 7.05
CA GLY A 110 -18.46 -6.49 6.48
C GLY A 110 -19.51 -5.54 5.93
N VAL A 111 -20.31 -6.08 5.03
CA VAL A 111 -21.60 -5.52 4.65
C VAL A 111 -22.63 -6.03 5.65
N GLY A 112 -23.50 -5.15 6.15
CA GLY A 112 -24.54 -5.52 7.10
C GLY A 112 -25.67 -6.35 6.47
N ARG A 113 -26.77 -6.54 7.21
CA ARG A 113 -27.97 -7.19 6.67
C ARG A 113 -28.57 -6.42 5.49
N ASP A 114 -28.45 -5.10 5.52
CA ASP A 114 -28.78 -4.22 4.40
C ASP A 114 -27.54 -4.04 3.51
N VAL A 115 -27.70 -4.25 2.21
CA VAL A 115 -26.63 -4.16 1.20
C VAL A 115 -26.03 -2.75 1.08
N HIS A 116 -26.72 -1.72 1.55
CA HIS A 116 -26.20 -0.34 1.56
C HIS A 116 -25.30 -0.08 2.76
N THR A 117 -25.33 -0.93 3.80
CA THR A 117 -24.56 -0.71 5.02
C THR A 117 -23.19 -1.38 4.93
N PHE A 118 -22.13 -0.60 5.11
CA PHE A 118 -20.77 -1.08 5.24
C PHE A 118 -20.21 -0.71 6.61
N ALA A 119 -19.43 -1.59 7.20
CA ALA A 119 -18.73 -1.28 8.44
C ALA A 119 -17.38 -1.99 8.54
N PHE A 120 -16.47 -1.38 9.29
CA PHE A 120 -15.22 -2.01 9.69
C PHE A 120 -14.93 -1.78 11.17
N ILE A 121 -14.23 -2.74 11.77
CA ILE A 121 -13.77 -2.72 13.15
C ILE A 121 -12.27 -2.48 13.15
N MET A 122 -11.85 -1.40 13.79
CA MET A 122 -10.44 -1.10 14.01
C MET A 122 -10.05 -1.29 15.47
N ASP A 123 -8.85 -1.84 15.66
CA ASP A 123 -8.18 -1.89 16.97
C ASP A 123 -7.51 -0.54 17.25
N THR A 124 -7.96 0.11 18.33
CA THR A 124 -7.41 1.39 18.81
C THR A 124 -6.33 1.20 19.88
N GLY A 125 -5.96 -0.04 20.19
CA GLY A 125 -5.00 -0.43 21.20
C GLY A 125 -5.66 -0.91 22.50
N ASN A 126 -4.91 -1.62 23.34
CA ASN A 126 -5.36 -2.11 24.65
C ASN A 126 -6.67 -2.93 24.62
N GLN A 127 -6.96 -3.65 23.53
CA GLN A 127 -8.23 -4.38 23.32
C GLN A 127 -9.46 -3.47 23.23
N HIS A 128 -9.28 -2.21 22.83
CA HIS A 128 -10.39 -1.30 22.56
C HIS A 128 -10.67 -1.29 21.06
N PHE A 129 -11.88 -1.68 20.68
CA PHE A 129 -12.29 -1.81 19.30
C PHE A 129 -13.39 -0.80 18.96
N GLN A 130 -13.22 -0.10 17.83
CA GLN A 130 -14.20 0.84 17.31
C GLN A 130 -14.74 0.33 15.99
N CYS A 131 -16.07 0.25 15.89
CA CYS A 131 -16.78 -0.07 14.66
C CYS A 131 -17.26 1.22 14.01
N HIS A 132 -16.82 1.49 12.79
CA HIS A 132 -17.24 2.62 11.97
C HIS A 132 -18.26 2.16 10.95
N VAL A 133 -19.35 2.90 10.79
CA VAL A 133 -20.48 2.51 9.93
C VAL A 133 -20.78 3.57 8.88
N PHE A 134 -21.03 3.09 7.66
CA PHE A 134 -21.27 3.89 6.47
C PHE A 134 -22.50 3.39 5.72
N TRP A 135 -23.20 4.32 5.07
CA TRP A 135 -24.23 4.05 4.09
C TRP A 135 -23.71 4.37 2.70
N CYS A 136 -23.79 3.39 1.80
CA CYS A 136 -23.23 3.42 0.45
C CYS A 136 -24.35 3.33 -0.59
N GLU A 137 -24.29 4.20 -1.60
CA GLU A 137 -25.18 4.17 -2.76
C GLU A 137 -24.41 3.75 -4.01
N PRO A 138 -24.95 2.89 -4.88
CA PRO A 138 -26.22 2.18 -4.76
C PRO A 138 -26.16 0.95 -3.83
N ASN A 139 -24.97 0.58 -3.34
CA ASN A 139 -24.74 -0.46 -2.32
C ASN A 139 -23.27 -0.41 -1.87
N ALA A 140 -22.92 -1.21 -0.87
CA ALA A 140 -21.58 -1.31 -0.30
C ALA A 140 -20.58 -2.16 -1.11
N GLY A 141 -20.95 -2.69 -2.28
CA GLY A 141 -20.13 -3.64 -3.04
C GLY A 141 -18.74 -3.09 -3.38
N SER A 142 -18.68 -1.96 -4.08
CA SER A 142 -17.42 -1.34 -4.51
C SER A 142 -16.53 -0.90 -3.33
N VAL A 143 -17.15 -0.36 -2.27
CA VAL A 143 -16.45 0.03 -1.04
C VAL A 143 -15.83 -1.20 -0.37
N SER A 144 -16.61 -2.26 -0.19
CA SER A 144 -16.12 -3.49 0.43
C SER A 144 -15.01 -4.15 -0.39
N GLU A 145 -15.10 -4.15 -1.73
CA GLU A 145 -14.07 -4.68 -2.60
C GLU A 145 -12.76 -3.88 -2.50
N ALA A 146 -12.83 -2.55 -2.46
CA ALA A 146 -11.65 -1.70 -2.32
C ALA A 146 -10.95 -1.91 -0.97
N VAL A 147 -11.70 -1.95 0.14
CA VAL A 147 -11.13 -2.19 1.48
C VAL A 147 -10.54 -3.59 1.57
N GLN A 148 -11.21 -4.60 1.01
CA GLN A 148 -10.70 -5.97 0.94
C GLN A 148 -9.39 -6.02 0.15
N SER A 149 -9.34 -5.38 -1.02
CA SER A 149 -8.16 -5.33 -1.89
C SER A 149 -6.98 -4.66 -1.18
N ALA A 150 -7.21 -3.55 -0.47
CA ALA A 150 -6.19 -2.89 0.33
C ALA A 150 -5.65 -3.81 1.44
N CYS A 151 -6.53 -4.55 2.13
CA CYS A 151 -6.13 -5.53 3.14
C CYS A 151 -5.24 -6.64 2.54
N VAL A 152 -5.64 -7.20 1.40
CA VAL A 152 -4.90 -8.27 0.71
C VAL A 152 -3.54 -7.76 0.23
N LEU A 153 -3.49 -6.61 -0.43
CA LEU A 153 -2.25 -6.01 -0.93
C LEU A 153 -1.30 -5.70 0.23
N ARG A 154 -1.82 -5.14 1.32
CA ARG A 154 -1.03 -4.84 2.50
C ARG A 154 -0.45 -6.11 3.12
N TYR A 155 -1.24 -7.17 3.22
CA TYR A 155 -0.79 -8.47 3.70
C TYR A 155 0.33 -9.05 2.81
N GLN A 156 0.16 -9.03 1.48
CA GLN A 156 1.17 -9.49 0.53
C GLN A 156 2.49 -8.70 0.65
N LYS A 157 2.41 -7.36 0.76
CA LYS A 157 3.57 -6.49 0.97
C LYS A 157 4.30 -6.83 2.28
N CYS A 158 3.58 -7.13 3.36
CA CYS A 158 4.18 -7.53 4.63
C CYS A 158 4.87 -8.91 4.58
N LEU A 159 4.46 -9.79 3.67
CA LEU A 159 5.12 -11.08 3.45
C LEU A 159 6.31 -11.00 2.48
N GLY A 160 6.63 -9.83 1.93
CA GLY A 160 7.66 -9.69 0.89
C GLY A 160 7.25 -10.28 -0.47
N LYS A 161 5.95 -10.54 -0.68
CA LYS A 161 5.40 -11.02 -1.95
C LYS A 161 4.99 -9.85 -2.85
N SER A 162 5.89 -8.88 -3.06
CA SER A 162 5.66 -7.80 -4.02
C SER A 162 6.09 -8.27 -5.41
N ASP A 163 5.14 -8.51 -6.29
CA ASP A 163 5.29 -8.72 -7.74
C ASP A 163 6.33 -9.77 -8.20
N SER A 164 6.08 -11.04 -7.89
CA SER A 164 6.62 -12.15 -8.71
C SER A 164 5.79 -12.39 -9.99
N LEU A 165 5.35 -11.31 -10.65
CA LEU A 165 4.90 -11.37 -12.05
C LEU A 165 6.08 -11.15 -13.01
N THR A 166 7.31 -11.44 -12.59
CA THR A 166 8.37 -11.77 -13.55
C THR A 166 8.01 -13.10 -14.20
N PRO A 167 7.77 -13.17 -15.53
CA PRO A 167 7.76 -14.45 -16.19
C PRO A 167 9.10 -15.14 -15.93
N PRO A 168 9.15 -16.47 -15.80
CA PRO A 168 10.44 -17.17 -15.70
C PRO A 168 11.31 -16.70 -16.87
N PRO A 169 12.62 -16.46 -16.67
CA PRO A 169 13.49 -16.12 -17.78
C PRO A 169 13.36 -17.25 -18.79
N THR A 170 12.75 -16.94 -19.94
CA THR A 170 12.82 -17.83 -21.09
C THR A 170 14.29 -17.99 -21.39
N ASP A 171 14.77 -19.23 -21.28
CA ASP A 171 16.08 -19.67 -21.73
C ASP A 171 16.40 -19.05 -23.10
N SER A 172 17.08 -17.91 -23.07
CA SER A 172 17.70 -17.29 -24.22
C SER A 172 19.18 -17.58 -24.06
N VAL A 173 19.47 -18.87 -24.29
CA VAL A 173 20.74 -19.29 -24.87
C VAL A 173 21.07 -18.34 -26.03
N THR A 174 22.37 -18.02 -26.18
CA THR A 174 23.03 -17.12 -27.15
C THR A 174 22.98 -15.63 -26.76
N ARG A 175 24.07 -14.96 -26.37
CA ARG A 175 25.45 -15.01 -26.88
C ARG A 175 26.49 -14.66 -25.80
N ARG A 176 27.57 -15.42 -25.86
CA ARG A 176 28.79 -15.43 -25.05
C ARG A 176 29.86 -14.53 -25.68
N VAL A 177 30.49 -13.61 -24.93
CA VAL A 177 31.93 -13.24 -24.93
C VAL A 177 32.15 -12.27 -23.75
N THR A 178 33.15 -12.28 -22.86
CA THR A 178 34.53 -12.78 -22.79
C THR A 178 34.91 -13.03 -21.31
N SER A 179 35.45 -14.20 -20.96
CA SER A 179 36.63 -14.38 -20.08
C SER A 179 36.79 -15.83 -19.60
N SER A 180 37.95 -16.40 -19.96
CA SER A 180 38.73 -17.40 -19.20
C SER A 180 38.21 -18.85 -19.06
N VAL A 181 38.59 -19.65 -20.06
CA VAL A 181 39.13 -21.03 -20.03
C VAL A 181 39.14 -21.76 -18.67
N LYS A 182 38.39 -22.88 -18.58
CA LYS A 182 38.82 -24.24 -18.16
C LYS A 182 37.65 -25.04 -17.54
N ARG A 183 36.96 -25.82 -18.37
CA ARG A 183 36.50 -27.21 -18.11
C ARG A 183 35.56 -27.66 -19.23
N GLY A 184 36.15 -28.22 -20.28
CA GLY A 184 35.42 -28.82 -21.38
C GLY A 184 36.25 -29.91 -22.02
N VAL A 185 36.23 -31.12 -21.44
CA VAL A 185 36.53 -32.37 -22.15
C VAL A 185 35.88 -33.51 -21.36
N GLN A 186 34.61 -33.84 -21.63
CA GLN A 186 34.07 -35.17 -21.31
C GLN A 186 32.74 -35.45 -22.04
N SER A 187 32.67 -35.29 -23.36
CA SER A 187 31.51 -35.85 -24.08
C SER A 187 31.71 -36.14 -25.56
N ILE A 188 32.96 -36.27 -26.03
CA ILE A 188 33.20 -36.66 -27.43
C ILE A 188 34.34 -37.67 -27.45
N ILE A 189 34.05 -38.87 -26.96
CA ILE A 189 34.65 -40.11 -27.48
C ILE A 189 33.45 -41.10 -27.47
N ASP A 190 32.84 -41.42 -28.61
CA ASP A 190 33.26 -42.56 -29.46
C ASP A 190 33.23 -43.87 -28.62
N THR A 191 32.56 -44.97 -28.92
CA THR A 191 32.17 -45.63 -30.17
C THR A 191 31.34 -46.86 -29.69
N LEU A 192 30.21 -47.32 -30.24
CA LEU A 192 30.12 -48.42 -31.22
C LEU A 192 28.69 -49.03 -31.24
N LYS A 193 28.05 -48.91 -32.41
CA LYS A 193 27.36 -49.95 -33.21
C LYS A 193 26.05 -50.66 -32.74
N LYS A 194 25.05 -50.44 -33.62
CA LYS A 194 24.14 -51.38 -34.33
C LYS A 194 22.85 -51.93 -33.67
N LYS A 195 21.71 -51.58 -34.29
CA LYS A 195 20.42 -52.34 -34.44
C LYS A 195 20.62 -53.58 -35.38
N PRO A 196 19.68 -54.56 -35.56
CA PRO A 196 18.25 -54.63 -35.18
C PRO A 196 17.75 -56.00 -34.58
N ALA A 197 16.43 -56.10 -34.29
CA ALA A 197 15.62 -57.27 -33.84
C ALA A 197 15.55 -58.43 -34.89
N PRO A 198 14.93 -59.65 -34.72
CA PRO A 198 13.76 -60.03 -33.86
C PRO A 198 13.72 -61.51 -33.31
N GLU A 199 12.52 -61.91 -32.82
CA GLU A 199 11.92 -63.27 -32.63
C GLU A 199 11.95 -64.02 -31.27
N VAL A 200 10.74 -64.52 -30.93
CA VAL A 200 10.32 -65.43 -29.84
C VAL A 200 10.67 -66.88 -30.23
N PRO A 201 10.91 -67.86 -29.32
CA PRO A 201 9.79 -68.69 -28.82
C PRO A 201 9.95 -69.35 -27.42
N HIS A 202 8.79 -69.66 -26.82
CA HIS A 202 8.42 -70.82 -25.97
C HIS A 202 9.42 -71.42 -24.96
N GLN A 203 9.05 -71.38 -23.68
CA GLN A 203 8.56 -72.56 -22.94
C GLN A 203 7.69 -72.13 -21.74
#